data_AF-Z4WZT9-F1
#
_entry.id   AF-Z4WZT9-F1
#
_cell.length_a   1.000
_cell.length_b   1.000
_cell.length_c   1.000
_cell.angle_alpha   90.00
_cell.angle_beta   90.00
_cell.angle_gamma   90.00
#
_symmetry.space_group_name_H-M   'P 1'
#
loop_
_entity.id
_entity.type
_entity.pdbx_description
1 polymer ?
#
loop_
_entity_poly.entity_id
_entity_poly.type
_entity_poly.pdbx_seq_one_letter_code
_entity_poly.pdbx_strand_id
1 'polypeptide(L)'
;MKTNRWSLMLFSLLFSLIFSLRLSAQSTADRIVGTYMTEGNKAKVTISKQGGKYYGTLIWTRRGDVLDSKNPDKAEQQKKLTGKIILRDLVHDEGSDYKGAKIYDPESGKTYSCKATRLDNGDLKVRGFIGASLFGRTTKWTRLAE
;
A
#
# COMPACT_ATOMS: atom_id res chain seq x y z
N MET A 1 6.43 -36.68 -45.96
CA MET A 1 7.11 -36.84 -44.64
C MET A 1 6.06 -37.26 -43.62
N LYS A 2 6.16 -38.47 -43.05
CA LYS A 2 5.23 -38.97 -42.02
C LYS A 2 5.58 -38.29 -40.70
N THR A 3 4.70 -37.47 -40.16
CA THR A 3 4.89 -36.88 -38.83
C THR A 3 4.64 -37.94 -37.77
N ASN A 4 5.61 -38.17 -36.89
CA ASN A 4 5.50 -39.14 -35.81
C ASN A 4 4.49 -38.63 -34.78
N ARG A 5 3.34 -39.33 -34.66
CA ARG A 5 2.26 -38.98 -33.71
C ARG A 5 2.76 -38.87 -32.27
N TRP A 6 3.83 -39.60 -31.94
CA TRP A 6 4.52 -39.57 -30.65
C TRP A 6 5.30 -38.27 -30.43
N SER A 7 5.87 -37.69 -31.48
CA SER A 7 6.59 -36.41 -31.42
C SER A 7 5.62 -35.23 -31.26
N LEU A 8 4.44 -35.30 -31.88
CA LEU A 8 3.35 -34.34 -31.67
C LEU A 8 2.78 -34.44 -30.23
N MET A 9 2.61 -35.66 -29.70
CA MET A 9 2.17 -35.86 -28.31
C MET A 9 3.20 -35.37 -27.29
N LEU A 10 4.50 -35.61 -27.51
CA LEU A 10 5.57 -35.07 -26.65
C LEU A 10 5.61 -33.54 -26.69
N PHE A 11 5.42 -32.93 -27.86
CA PHE A 11 5.41 -31.48 -28.03
C PHE A 11 4.19 -30.85 -27.36
N SER A 12 3.01 -31.49 -27.44
CA SER A 12 1.81 -31.08 -26.71
C SER A 12 1.94 -31.24 -25.18
N LEU A 13 2.61 -32.29 -24.70
CA LEU A 13 2.90 -32.47 -23.26
C LEU A 13 3.90 -31.43 -22.74
N LEU A 14 4.94 -31.10 -23.51
CA LEU A 14 5.89 -30.05 -23.15
C LEU A 14 5.22 -28.67 -23.15
N PHE A 15 4.34 -28.41 -24.11
CA PHE A 15 3.61 -27.15 -24.23
C PHE A 15 2.59 -26.94 -23.09
N SER A 16 1.93 -27.99 -22.61
CA SER A 16 1.03 -27.88 -21.44
C SER A 16 1.80 -27.69 -20.13
N LEU A 17 2.99 -28.30 -19.99
CA LEU A 17 3.82 -28.17 -18.79
C LEU A 17 4.36 -26.74 -18.59
N ILE A 18 4.62 -26.01 -19.68
CA ILE A 18 5.09 -24.61 -19.65
C ILE A 18 3.94 -23.64 -19.34
N PHE A 19 2.70 -23.97 -19.73
CA PHE A 19 1.52 -23.12 -19.48
C PHE A 19 1.05 -23.16 -18.01
N SER A 20 1.29 -24.27 -17.29
CA SER A 20 0.89 -24.43 -15.89
C SER A 20 1.74 -23.65 -14.87
N LEU A 21 2.87 -23.05 -15.26
CA LEU A 21 3.78 -22.33 -14.35
C LEU A 21 3.42 -20.85 -14.12
N ARG A 22 2.21 -20.42 -14.46
CA ARG A 22 1.72 -19.06 -14.19
C ARG A 22 0.75 -18.98 -13.00
N LEU A 23 0.97 -19.80 -11.97
CA LEU A 23 0.48 -19.47 -10.63
C LEU A 23 1.26 -18.26 -10.13
N SER A 24 0.75 -17.06 -10.40
CA SER A 24 1.21 -15.85 -9.74
C SER A 24 0.89 -16.00 -8.26
N ALA A 25 1.86 -16.47 -7.47
CA ALA A 25 1.77 -16.41 -6.02
C ALA A 25 1.65 -14.93 -5.66
N GLN A 26 0.46 -14.49 -5.25
CA GLN A 26 0.26 -13.14 -4.77
C GLN A 26 1.19 -12.95 -3.57
N SER A 27 2.24 -12.15 -3.76
CA SER A 27 3.29 -11.98 -2.76
C SER A 27 2.63 -11.62 -1.43
N THR A 28 3.09 -12.22 -0.33
CA THR A 28 2.64 -11.85 1.02
C THR A 28 2.80 -10.35 1.28
N ALA A 29 3.79 -9.72 0.63
CA ALA A 29 4.01 -8.28 0.60
C ALA A 29 2.85 -7.48 0.00
N ASP A 30 2.14 -8.02 -1.00
CA ASP A 30 1.09 -7.30 -1.72
C ASP A 30 -0.26 -7.35 -0.99
N ARG A 31 -0.34 -8.09 0.13
CA ARG A 31 -1.54 -8.17 0.97
C ARG A 31 -1.91 -6.84 1.66
N ILE A 32 -1.03 -5.85 1.64
CA ILE A 32 -1.30 -4.48 2.12
C ILE A 32 -2.02 -3.61 1.08
N VAL A 33 -2.10 -4.04 -0.19
CA VAL A 33 -2.84 -3.31 -1.22
C VAL A 33 -4.33 -3.36 -0.89
N GLY A 34 -4.99 -2.20 -0.96
CA GLY A 34 -6.42 -2.06 -0.67
C GLY A 34 -6.76 -0.71 -0.04
N THR A 35 -8.02 -0.56 0.36
CA THR A 35 -8.52 0.68 0.98
C THR A 35 -8.72 0.52 2.47
N TYR A 36 -8.32 1.53 3.22
CA TYR A 36 -8.30 1.54 4.67
C TYR A 36 -8.97 2.78 5.24
N MET A 37 -9.73 2.62 6.32
CA MET A 37 -10.24 3.71 7.15
C MET A 37 -9.25 3.99 8.28
N THR A 38 -8.80 5.23 8.43
CA THR A 38 -7.90 5.63 9.52
C THR A 38 -8.64 5.67 10.86
N GLU A 39 -7.89 5.56 11.96
CA GLU A 39 -8.39 5.65 13.33
C GLU A 39 -9.39 6.82 13.53
N GLY A 40 -10.49 6.56 14.22
CA GLY A 40 -11.55 7.55 14.47
C GLY A 40 -12.37 7.94 13.24
N ASN A 41 -12.33 7.15 12.17
CA ASN A 41 -13.05 7.37 10.90
C ASN A 41 -12.74 8.74 10.27
N LYS A 42 -11.49 9.18 10.38
CA LYS A 42 -11.06 10.50 9.92
C LYS A 42 -10.82 10.57 8.40
N ALA A 43 -10.35 9.49 7.80
CA ALA A 43 -9.94 9.45 6.40
C ALA A 43 -10.01 8.04 5.81
N LYS A 44 -10.15 7.95 4.48
CA LYS A 44 -9.95 6.72 3.71
C LYS A 44 -8.69 6.85 2.86
N VAL A 45 -7.84 5.84 2.92
CA VAL A 45 -6.56 5.79 2.21
C VAL A 45 -6.50 4.52 1.38
N THR A 46 -6.24 4.66 0.08
CA THR A 46 -5.99 3.52 -0.81
C THR A 46 -4.48 3.31 -0.95
N ILE A 47 -4.01 2.14 -0.56
CA ILE A 47 -2.62 1.72 -0.69
C ILE A 47 -2.44 0.98 -2.01
N SER A 48 -1.50 1.43 -2.83
CA SER A 48 -1.15 0.87 -4.14
C SER A 48 0.35 0.62 -4.24
N LYS A 49 0.76 -0.32 -5.10
CA LYS A 49 2.17 -0.65 -5.35
C LYS A 49 2.69 0.08 -6.58
N GLN A 50 3.85 0.72 -6.46
CA GLN A 50 4.57 1.37 -7.55
C GLN A 50 6.07 1.12 -7.38
N GLY A 51 6.73 0.55 -8.40
CA GLY A 51 8.17 0.31 -8.38
C GLY A 51 8.68 -0.52 -7.19
N GLY A 52 7.88 -1.50 -6.72
CA GLY A 52 8.25 -2.33 -5.56
C GLY A 52 8.00 -1.70 -4.18
N LYS A 53 7.54 -0.44 -4.13
CA LYS A 53 7.13 0.24 -2.90
C LYS A 53 5.62 0.46 -2.86
N TYR A 54 5.09 0.80 -1.70
CA TYR A 54 3.68 1.07 -1.49
C TYR A 54 3.44 2.55 -1.15
N TYR A 55 2.37 3.09 -1.73
CA TYR A 55 1.96 4.48 -1.60
C TYR A 55 0.49 4.55 -1.21
N GLY A 56 0.18 5.38 -0.21
CA GLY A 56 -1.18 5.59 0.28
C GLY A 56 -1.75 6.92 -0.20
N THR A 57 -2.78 6.86 -1.04
CA THR A 57 -3.51 8.02 -1.56
C THR A 57 -4.74 8.29 -0.70
N LEU A 58 -4.88 9.53 -0.23
CA LEU A 58 -6.06 9.98 0.51
C LEU A 58 -7.24 10.15 -0.45
N ILE A 59 -8.23 9.26 -0.36
CA ILE A 59 -9.39 9.27 -1.29
C ILE A 59 -10.64 9.92 -0.68
N TRP A 60 -10.68 10.09 0.64
CA TRP A 60 -11.76 10.76 1.35
C TRP A 60 -11.30 11.22 2.73
N THR A 61 -11.86 12.32 3.23
CA THR A 61 -11.70 12.76 4.62
C THR A 61 -13.02 13.24 5.20
N ARG A 62 -13.21 13.01 6.51
CA ARG A 62 -14.35 13.53 7.27
C ARG A 62 -14.45 15.05 7.26
N ARG A 63 -13.33 15.75 6.99
CA ARG A 63 -13.31 17.22 6.84
C ARG A 63 -14.01 17.71 5.57
N GLY A 64 -14.40 16.81 4.66
CA GLY A 64 -14.95 17.17 3.35
C GLY A 64 -13.85 17.53 2.36
N ASP A 65 -14.24 18.13 1.24
CA ASP A 65 -13.33 18.49 0.15
C ASP A 65 -12.61 19.81 0.43
N VAL A 66 -11.68 19.78 1.39
CA VAL A 66 -10.95 20.96 1.87
C VAL A 66 -9.54 21.05 1.29
N LEU A 67 -9.02 22.26 1.25
CA LEU A 67 -7.63 22.55 0.89
C LEU A 67 -6.63 22.09 1.97
N ASP A 68 -5.40 21.84 1.55
CA ASP A 68 -4.27 21.47 2.41
C ASP A 68 -3.64 22.69 3.10
N SER A 69 -4.45 23.49 3.79
CA SER A 69 -4.05 24.81 4.31
C SER A 69 -2.87 24.81 5.30
N LYS A 70 -2.48 23.64 5.82
CA LYS A 70 -1.35 23.49 6.74
C LYS A 70 -0.08 22.96 6.06
N ASN A 71 -0.10 22.72 4.75
CA ASN A 71 1.08 22.25 4.04
C ASN A 71 2.22 23.29 4.17
N PRO A 72 3.45 22.90 4.48
CA PRO A 72 4.58 23.83 4.51
C PRO A 72 4.88 24.45 3.13
N ASP A 73 4.53 23.77 2.04
CA ASP A 73 4.63 24.32 0.69
C ASP A 73 3.35 25.12 0.34
N LYS A 74 3.52 26.41 0.04
CA LYS A 74 2.44 27.31 -0.34
C LYS A 74 1.70 26.88 -1.61
N ALA A 75 2.40 26.27 -2.57
CA ALA A 75 1.76 25.77 -3.79
C ALA A 75 0.83 24.58 -3.48
N GLU A 76 1.20 23.75 -2.50
CA GLU A 76 0.40 22.62 -2.06
C GLU A 76 -0.81 23.05 -1.21
N GLN A 77 -0.73 24.19 -0.52
CA GLN A 77 -1.87 24.76 0.24
C GLN A 77 -3.07 25.09 -0.63
N GLN A 78 -2.86 25.39 -1.92
CA GLN A 78 -3.94 25.68 -2.87
C GLN A 78 -4.58 24.42 -3.47
N LYS A 79 -4.12 23.23 -3.08
CA LYS A 79 -4.62 21.95 -3.58
C LYS A 79 -5.50 21.27 -2.52
N LYS A 80 -6.51 20.55 -3.00
CA LYS A 80 -7.40 19.71 -2.19
C LYS A 80 -6.61 18.59 -1.49
N LEU A 81 -7.07 18.18 -0.32
CA LEU A 81 -6.51 17.03 0.40
C LEU A 81 -6.74 15.72 -0.34
N THR A 82 -7.94 15.54 -0.90
CA THR A 82 -8.30 14.36 -1.67
C THR A 82 -7.41 14.23 -2.91
N GLY A 83 -6.94 13.03 -3.18
CA GLY A 83 -6.00 12.71 -4.26
C GLY A 83 -4.53 12.83 -3.86
N LYS A 84 -4.20 13.42 -2.70
CA LYS A 84 -2.80 13.50 -2.26
C LYS A 84 -2.28 12.15 -1.80
N ILE A 85 -1.03 11.86 -2.18
CA ILE A 85 -0.26 10.77 -1.58
C ILE A 85 0.20 11.24 -0.20
N ILE A 86 -0.28 10.57 0.85
CA ILE A 86 0.09 10.89 2.23
C ILE A 86 1.06 9.89 2.83
N LEU A 87 1.07 8.65 2.34
CA LEU A 87 2.04 7.61 2.72
C LEU A 87 2.93 7.32 1.52
N ARG A 88 4.26 7.41 1.70
CA ARG A 88 5.24 7.25 0.61
C ARG A 88 6.32 6.24 0.99
N ASP A 89 6.82 5.53 -0.02
CA ASP A 89 8.01 4.69 0.04
C ASP A 89 7.95 3.57 1.09
N LEU A 90 6.76 3.06 1.40
CA LEU A 90 6.63 1.92 2.28
C LEU A 90 7.18 0.68 1.57
N VAL A 91 8.05 -0.08 2.22
CA VAL A 91 8.67 -1.28 1.67
C VAL A 91 8.35 -2.45 2.59
N HIS A 92 7.96 -3.58 2.00
CA HIS A 92 7.81 -4.83 2.76
C HIS A 92 9.16 -5.27 3.31
N ASP A 93 9.18 -5.67 4.57
CA ASP A 93 10.41 -6.10 5.25
C ASP A 93 10.41 -7.62 5.42
N GLU A 94 9.73 -8.11 6.45
CA GLU A 94 9.60 -9.52 6.75
C GLU A 94 8.20 -9.81 7.29
N GLY A 95 7.69 -11.02 7.05
CA GLY A 95 6.37 -11.44 7.52
C GLY A 95 5.27 -10.42 7.16
N SER A 96 4.69 -9.80 8.19
CA SER A 96 3.63 -8.80 8.07
C SER A 96 4.11 -7.35 8.26
N ASP A 97 5.41 -7.12 8.38
CA ASP A 97 6.00 -5.82 8.68
C ASP A 97 6.49 -5.08 7.43
N TYR A 98 6.37 -3.76 7.49
CA TYR A 98 6.72 -2.83 6.43
C TYR A 98 7.41 -1.61 7.03
N LYS A 99 8.47 -1.11 6.38
CA LYS A 99 9.32 -0.02 6.90
C LYS A 99 9.70 1.01 5.83
N GLY A 100 10.50 1.99 6.23
CA GLY A 100 11.11 2.98 5.33
C GLY A 100 10.18 4.10 4.85
N ALA A 101 8.91 4.08 5.26
CA ALA A 101 7.93 5.03 4.78
C ALA A 101 8.07 6.42 5.40
N LYS A 102 7.50 7.40 4.69
CA LYS A 102 7.14 8.71 5.23
C LYS A 102 5.63 8.89 5.20
N ILE A 103 5.07 9.46 6.27
CA ILE A 103 3.64 9.77 6.34
C ILE A 103 3.42 11.26 6.64
N TYR A 104 2.66 11.92 5.77
CA TYR A 104 2.22 13.31 5.92
C TYR A 104 0.90 13.34 6.70
N ASP A 105 0.83 14.19 7.72
CA ASP A 105 -0.38 14.47 8.48
C ASP A 105 -0.93 15.87 8.11
N PRO A 106 -2.04 15.95 7.36
CA PRO A 106 -2.65 17.23 7.00
C PRO A 106 -3.25 18.01 8.17
N GLU A 107 -3.47 17.37 9.34
CA GLU A 107 -3.96 18.07 10.53
C GLU A 107 -2.85 18.90 11.19
N SER A 108 -1.59 18.48 11.08
CA SER A 108 -0.43 19.18 11.65
C SER A 108 0.48 19.84 10.62
N GLY A 109 0.38 19.47 9.34
CA GLY A 109 1.30 19.91 8.29
C GLY A 109 2.67 19.23 8.34
N LYS A 110 2.83 18.20 9.18
CA LYS A 110 4.13 17.56 9.43
C LYS A 110 4.25 16.22 8.72
N THR A 111 5.48 15.86 8.36
CA THR A 111 5.82 14.55 7.81
C THR A 111 6.65 13.76 8.81
N TYR A 112 6.27 12.51 9.04
CA TYR A 112 6.87 11.61 10.01
C TYR A 112 7.52 10.40 9.32
N SER A 113 8.51 9.80 9.96
CA SER A 113 8.92 8.43 9.61
C SER A 113 7.81 7.45 9.98
N CYS A 114 7.58 6.45 9.14
CA CYS A 114 6.46 5.55 9.27
C CYS A 114 6.87 4.09 9.06
N LYS A 115 6.28 3.21 9.87
CA LYS A 115 6.27 1.76 9.64
C LYS A 115 4.86 1.22 9.82
N ALA A 116 4.56 0.09 9.20
CA ALA A 116 3.26 -0.53 9.28
C ALA A 116 3.40 -2.04 9.53
N THR A 117 2.47 -2.59 10.32
CA THR A 117 2.33 -4.02 10.52
C THR A 117 0.92 -4.41 10.09
N ARG A 118 0.81 -5.39 9.20
CA ARG A 118 -0.48 -5.96 8.80
C ARG A 118 -0.94 -6.99 9.83
N LEU A 119 -2.19 -6.89 10.26
CA LEU A 119 -2.83 -7.85 11.15
C LEU A 119 -3.50 -8.96 10.34
N ASP A 120 -3.82 -10.07 10.98
CA ASP A 120 -4.39 -11.25 10.31
C ASP A 120 -5.74 -10.94 9.65
N ASN A 121 -6.55 -10.10 10.31
CA ASN A 121 -7.83 -9.62 9.79
C ASN A 121 -7.70 -8.60 8.64
N GLY A 122 -6.48 -8.27 8.21
CA GLY A 122 -6.19 -7.33 7.13
C GLY A 122 -6.01 -5.88 7.55
N ASP A 123 -6.34 -5.52 8.80
CA ASP A 123 -6.10 -4.19 9.36
C ASP A 123 -4.61 -3.87 9.44
N LEU A 124 -4.26 -2.58 9.58
CA LEU A 124 -2.89 -2.14 9.78
C LEU A 124 -2.71 -1.47 11.14
N LYS A 125 -1.60 -1.76 11.80
CA LYS A 125 -1.02 -0.88 12.82
C LYS A 125 -0.02 0.04 12.13
N VAL A 126 -0.34 1.33 12.02
CA VAL A 126 0.51 2.33 11.38
C VAL A 126 1.16 3.19 12.45
N ARG A 127 2.50 3.19 12.52
CA ARG A 127 3.26 3.94 13.51
C ARG A 127 4.05 5.07 12.87
N GLY A 128 3.70 6.31 13.20
CA GLY A 128 4.43 7.52 12.85
C GLY A 128 5.34 7.97 14.00
N PHE A 129 6.58 8.38 13.70
CA PHE A 129 7.57 8.79 14.69
C PHE A 129 8.58 9.81 14.14
N ILE A 130 9.24 10.54 15.06
CA ILE A 130 10.34 11.47 14.76
C ILE A 130 11.64 10.87 15.27
N GLY A 131 12.65 10.73 14.40
CA GLY A 131 13.92 10.11 14.78
C GLY A 131 13.78 8.62 15.07
N ALA A 132 13.98 8.21 16.32
CA ALA A 132 13.84 6.81 16.76
C ALA A 132 12.35 6.41 16.94
N SER A 133 12.00 5.17 16.61
CA SER A 133 10.61 4.71 16.65
C SER A 133 9.95 4.69 18.02
N LEU A 134 10.71 4.85 19.10
CA LEU A 134 10.19 4.93 20.47
C LEU A 134 9.38 6.22 20.68
N PHE A 135 9.74 7.33 20.04
CA PHE A 135 9.07 8.62 20.15
C PHE A 135 8.05 8.81 19.01
N GLY A 136 6.89 8.18 19.16
CA GLY A 136 5.85 8.22 18.14
C GLY A 136 4.50 7.68 18.60
N ARG A 137 3.53 7.72 17.69
CA ARG A 137 2.16 7.24 17.91
C ARG A 137 1.85 6.12 16.92
N THR A 138 1.17 5.09 17.42
CA THR A 138 0.57 4.05 16.59
C THR A 138 -0.92 4.33 16.44
N THR A 139 -1.45 4.17 15.23
CA THR A 139 -2.88 4.25 14.91
C THR A 139 -3.32 2.96 14.25
N LYS A 140 -4.57 2.56 14.49
CA LYS A 140 -5.16 1.41 13.79
C LYS A 140 -5.88 1.88 12.53
N TRP A 141 -5.57 1.28 11.39
CA TRP A 141 -6.27 1.50 10.13
C TRP A 141 -7.07 0.25 9.78
N THR A 142 -8.39 0.41 9.67
CA THR A 142 -9.32 -0.68 9.44
C THR A 142 -9.43 -0.97 7.95
N ARG A 143 -9.25 -2.23 7.54
CA ARG A 143 -9.44 -2.64 6.14
C ARG A 143 -10.91 -2.50 5.77
N LEU A 144 -11.19 -1.85 4.65
CA LEU A 144 -12.54 -1.82 4.08
C LEU A 144 -12.71 -3.00 3.12
N ALA A 145 -13.87 -3.65 3.20
CA ALA A 145 -14.30 -4.60 2.18
C ALA A 145 -14.59 -3.83 0.88
N GLU A 146 -14.21 -4.40 -0.25
CA GLU A 146 -14.59 -3.91 -1.58
C GLU A 146 -16.05 -4.22 -1.88
#